data_AF-A0A552ZJ40-F1
#
_entry.id   AF-A0A552ZJ40-F1
#
_cell.length_a   1.000
_cell.length_b   1.000
_cell.length_c   1.000
_cell.angle_alpha   90.00
_cell.angle_beta   90.00
_cell.angle_gamma   90.00
#
_symmetry.space_group_name_H-M   'P 1'
#
loop_
_entity.id
_entity.type
_entity.pdbx_description
1 polymer ?
#
loop_
_entity_poly.entity_id
_entity_poly.type
_entity_poly.pdbx_seq_one_letter_code
_entity_poly.pdbx_strand_id
1 'polypeptide(L)'
;MTGQHALALRHRTSGVRACDTEAMPLVADPEVLSTVEAVYSSDLGLPEDWTHSRRADFLNAEAEKITWMVRAQAGTIGDELIDQWTQQNGIPPSLETQRQMFGAARTKALHAILRSELYELIDFGVDD
;
A
#
# COMPACT_ATOMS: atom_id res chain seq x y z
N MET A 1 47.33 -4.65 -50.51
CA MET A 1 46.01 -5.18 -50.89
C MET A 1 45.33 -5.68 -49.63
N THR A 2 44.19 -5.07 -49.29
CA THR A 2 43.03 -5.62 -48.52
C THR A 2 43.31 -6.19 -47.11
N GLY A 3 42.68 -5.80 -46.00
CA GLY A 3 41.52 -4.95 -45.73
C GLY A 3 40.94 -5.32 -44.35
N GLN A 4 40.35 -4.32 -43.68
CA GLN A 4 39.25 -4.38 -42.70
C GLN A 4 39.37 -5.04 -41.32
N HIS A 5 39.36 -4.15 -40.32
CA HIS A 5 38.43 -4.07 -39.16
C HIS A 5 37.62 -5.30 -38.74
N ALA A 6 37.67 -5.60 -37.44
CA ALA A 6 36.46 -5.72 -36.61
C ALA A 6 36.78 -5.45 -35.13
N LEU A 7 36.12 -4.43 -34.58
CA LEU A 7 35.96 -4.20 -33.14
C LEU A 7 35.24 -5.40 -32.53
N ALA A 8 35.79 -5.99 -31.47
CA ALA A 8 34.99 -6.81 -30.55
C ALA A 8 34.80 -6.03 -29.24
N LEU A 9 33.55 -5.62 -29.07
CA LEU A 9 32.98 -4.90 -27.95
C LEU A 9 33.49 -5.39 -26.59
N ARG A 10 33.92 -4.44 -25.78
CA ARG A 10 33.96 -4.59 -24.33
C ARG A 10 32.53 -4.91 -23.89
N HIS A 11 32.29 -6.14 -23.41
CA HIS A 11 31.09 -6.46 -22.66
C HIS A 11 31.16 -5.68 -21.35
N ARG A 12 30.71 -4.43 -21.40
CA ARG A 12 30.37 -3.64 -20.23
C ARG A 12 29.11 -4.32 -19.71
N THR A 13 29.27 -5.29 -18.82
CA THR A 13 28.16 -5.78 -18.00
C THR A 13 27.68 -4.57 -17.23
N SER A 14 26.68 -3.90 -17.81
CA SER A 14 25.86 -2.93 -17.11
C SER A 14 25.13 -3.75 -16.06
N GLY A 15 25.77 -3.90 -14.90
CA GLY A 15 25.10 -4.29 -13.68
C GLY A 15 24.12 -3.17 -13.41
N VAL A 16 22.94 -3.26 -14.02
CA VAL A 16 21.74 -2.64 -13.47
C VAL A 16 21.68 -3.22 -12.07
N ARG A 17 22.11 -2.40 -11.11
CA ARG A 17 21.81 -2.62 -9.71
C ARG A 17 20.29 -2.62 -9.70
N ALA A 18 19.69 -3.81 -9.75
CA ALA A 18 18.33 -3.99 -9.25
C ALA A 18 18.37 -3.29 -7.90
N CYS A 19 17.64 -2.18 -7.78
CA CYS A 19 17.45 -1.59 -6.48
C CYS A 19 16.76 -2.72 -5.72
N ASP A 20 17.53 -3.40 -4.88
CA ASP A 20 17.01 -4.25 -3.85
C ASP A 20 16.05 -3.34 -3.11
N THR A 21 14.78 -3.46 -3.46
CA THR A 21 13.72 -2.86 -2.69
C THR A 21 13.63 -3.83 -1.53
N GLU A 22 14.63 -3.76 -0.64
CA GLU A 22 14.45 -4.09 0.75
C GLU A 22 13.25 -3.22 1.11
N ALA A 23 12.06 -3.81 0.99
CA ALA A 23 10.81 -3.14 1.27
C ALA A 23 10.99 -2.67 2.70
N MET A 24 11.32 -1.39 2.88
CA MET A 24 11.45 -0.80 4.20
C MET A 24 10.15 -1.19 4.88
N PRO A 25 10.19 -2.01 5.97
CA PRO A 25 8.96 -2.45 6.60
C PRO A 25 8.23 -1.17 6.97
N LEU A 26 7.16 -0.90 6.24
CA LEU A 26 6.36 0.26 6.50
C LEU A 26 5.67 -0.10 7.79
N VAL A 27 6.10 0.54 8.88
CA VAL A 27 5.44 0.37 10.17
C VAL A 27 3.94 0.47 9.96
N ALA A 28 3.21 -0.55 10.41
CA ALA A 28 1.78 -0.60 10.31
C ALA A 28 1.22 0.71 10.89
N ASP A 29 0.26 1.29 10.17
CA ASP A 29 -0.44 2.42 10.69
C ASP A 29 -1.21 1.99 11.96
N PRO A 30 -1.06 2.70 13.09
CA PRO A 30 -1.62 2.25 14.37
C PRO A 30 -3.16 2.18 14.34
N GLU A 31 -3.82 3.00 13.51
CA GLU A 31 -5.27 2.98 13.31
C GLU A 31 -5.70 1.72 12.52
N VAL A 32 -4.90 1.34 11.52
CA VAL A 32 -5.09 0.11 10.76
C VAL A 32 -4.89 -1.11 11.66
N LEU A 33 -3.79 -1.15 12.42
CA LEU A 33 -3.49 -2.25 13.34
C LEU A 33 -4.62 -2.45 14.37
N SER A 34 -5.05 -1.37 15.03
CA SER A 34 -6.16 -1.43 15.99
C SER A 34 -7.45 -1.98 15.38
N THR A 35 -7.72 -1.64 14.11
CA THR A 35 -8.90 -2.14 13.40
C THR A 35 -8.78 -3.62 13.06
N VAL A 36 -7.62 -4.05 12.55
CA VAL A 36 -7.33 -5.46 12.25
C VAL A 36 -7.45 -6.30 13.51
N GLU A 37 -6.85 -5.87 14.62
CA GLU A 37 -6.96 -6.53 15.93
C GLU A 37 -8.43 -6.68 16.37
N ALA A 38 -9.23 -5.62 16.25
CA ALA A 38 -10.64 -5.66 16.65
C ALA A 38 -11.47 -6.64 15.81
N VAL A 39 -11.26 -6.67 14.48
CA VAL A 39 -11.98 -7.57 13.57
C VAL A 39 -11.59 -9.04 13.81
N TYR A 40 -10.30 -9.34 13.91
CA TYR A 40 -9.83 -10.70 14.19
C TYR A 40 -10.17 -11.18 15.60
N SER A 41 -10.29 -10.28 16.58
CA SER A 41 -10.72 -10.63 17.93
C SER A 41 -12.23 -10.87 18.04
N SER A 42 -13.05 -10.26 17.18
CA SER A 42 -14.51 -10.27 17.34
C SER A 42 -15.22 -11.18 16.35
N ASP A 43 -14.77 -11.20 15.10
CA ASP A 43 -15.55 -11.72 13.97
C ASP A 43 -14.85 -12.90 13.27
N LEU A 44 -13.60 -12.71 12.84
CA LEU A 44 -12.86 -13.74 12.09
C LEU A 44 -12.22 -14.83 12.98
N GLY A 45 -11.89 -14.47 14.23
CA GLY A 45 -11.16 -15.34 15.14
C GLY A 45 -9.69 -15.55 14.73
N LEU A 46 -8.87 -15.97 15.69
CA LEU A 46 -7.51 -16.44 15.45
C LEU A 46 -7.36 -17.86 15.99
N PRO A 47 -6.51 -18.71 15.38
CA PRO A 47 -6.34 -20.08 15.86
C PRO A 47 -5.88 -20.12 17.32
N GLU A 48 -6.57 -20.92 18.13
CA GLU A 48 -6.29 -21.00 19.57
C GLU A 48 -4.90 -21.57 19.87
N ASP A 49 -4.42 -22.50 19.04
CA ASP A 49 -3.09 -23.11 19.12
C ASP A 49 -1.95 -22.12 18.85
N TRP A 50 -2.24 -20.96 18.23
CA TRP A 50 -1.21 -19.96 18.00
C TRP A 50 -0.76 -19.31 19.30
N THR A 51 0.56 -19.25 19.49
CA THR A 51 1.18 -18.48 20.57
C THR A 51 0.86 -17.00 20.43
N HIS A 52 0.90 -16.27 21.54
CA HIS A 52 0.66 -14.83 21.55
C HIS A 52 1.60 -14.08 20.58
N SER A 53 2.87 -14.49 20.51
CA SER A 53 3.84 -13.90 19.58
C SER A 53 3.46 -14.14 18.11
N ARG A 54 2.95 -15.33 17.77
CA ARG A 54 2.54 -15.64 16.40
C ARG A 54 1.29 -14.86 15.98
N ARG A 55 0.34 -14.68 16.91
CA ARG A 55 -0.85 -13.85 16.68
C ARG A 55 -0.46 -12.40 16.43
N ALA A 56 0.41 -11.84 17.28
CA ALA A 56 0.88 -10.46 17.13
C ALA A 56 1.64 -10.24 15.81
N ASP A 57 2.50 -11.18 15.41
CA ASP A 57 3.23 -11.12 14.14
C ASP A 57 2.28 -11.13 12.93
N PHE A 58 1.29 -12.02 12.95
CA PHE A 58 0.25 -12.09 11.91
C PHE A 58 -0.57 -10.79 11.83
N LEU A 59 -1.05 -10.28 12.97
CA LEU A 59 -1.85 -9.06 13.03
C LEU A 59 -1.05 -7.85 12.53
N ASN A 60 0.23 -7.77 12.89
CA ASN A 60 1.11 -6.72 12.40
C ASN A 60 1.33 -6.83 10.88
N ALA A 61 1.65 -8.03 10.38
CA ALA A 61 1.84 -8.24 8.94
C ALA A 61 0.58 -7.89 8.12
N GLU A 62 -0.60 -8.25 8.60
CA GLU A 62 -1.86 -7.92 7.94
C GLU A 62 -2.13 -6.41 7.98
N ALA A 63 -1.82 -5.75 9.10
CA ALA A 63 -1.91 -4.31 9.22
C ALA A 63 -0.91 -3.56 8.33
N GLU A 64 0.32 -4.07 8.16
CA GLU A 64 1.32 -3.55 7.23
C GLU A 64 0.82 -3.65 5.78
N LYS A 65 0.26 -4.80 5.39
CA LYS A 65 -0.36 -5.01 4.07
C LYS A 65 -1.48 -4.00 3.82
N ILE A 66 -2.42 -3.87 4.75
CA ILE A 66 -3.53 -2.90 4.63
C ILE A 66 -3.00 -1.47 4.58
N THR A 67 -1.99 -1.14 5.39
CA THR A 67 -1.34 0.18 5.36
C THR A 67 -0.77 0.51 3.98
N TRP A 68 -0.10 -0.45 3.33
CA TRP A 68 0.39 -0.29 1.96
C TRP A 68 -0.73 -0.01 0.96
N MET A 69 -1.81 -0.79 1.02
CA MET A 69 -2.97 -0.62 0.13
C MET A 69 -3.65 0.74 0.32
N VAL A 70 -3.84 1.15 1.58
CA VAL A 70 -4.41 2.46 1.91
C VAL A 70 -3.54 3.59 1.37
N ARG A 71 -2.22 3.52 1.52
CA ARG A 71 -1.30 4.53 0.97
C ARG A 71 -1.38 4.61 -0.55
N ALA A 72 -1.37 3.47 -1.24
CA ALA A 72 -1.46 3.42 -2.70
C ALA A 72 -2.80 4.03 -3.19
N GLN A 73 -3.92 3.64 -2.58
CA GLN A 73 -5.24 4.12 -2.94
C GLN A 73 -5.41 5.61 -2.60
N ALA A 74 -4.89 6.06 -1.45
CA ALA A 74 -4.91 7.47 -1.07
C ALA A 74 -4.09 8.34 -2.02
N GLY A 75 -2.96 7.82 -2.53
CA GLY A 75 -2.16 8.46 -3.56
C GLY A 75 -2.97 8.71 -4.83
N THR A 76 -3.69 7.67 -5.29
CA THR A 76 -4.56 7.74 -6.48
C THR A 76 -5.68 8.77 -6.29
N ILE A 77 -6.43 8.67 -5.19
CA ILE A 77 -7.53 9.61 -4.90
C ILE A 77 -7.01 11.05 -4.75
N GLY A 78 -5.84 11.23 -4.13
CA GLY A 78 -5.22 12.54 -3.96
C GLY A 78 -4.83 13.18 -5.28
N ASP A 79 -4.27 12.41 -6.22
CA ASP A 79 -3.93 12.87 -7.57
C ASP A 79 -5.19 13.30 -8.34
N GLU A 80 -6.26 12.49 -8.30
CA GLU A 80 -7.55 12.81 -8.90
C GLU A 80 -8.15 14.11 -8.34
N LEU A 81 -8.04 14.34 -7.02
CA LEU A 81 -8.52 15.58 -6.39
C LEU A 81 -7.73 16.82 -6.83
N ILE A 82 -6.41 16.69 -7.01
CA ILE A 82 -5.55 17.78 -7.49
C ILE A 82 -5.85 18.10 -8.96
N ASP A 83 -6.00 17.08 -9.80
CA ASP A 83 -6.38 17.25 -11.21
C ASP A 83 -7.74 17.93 -11.33
N GLN A 84 -8.75 17.42 -10.62
CA GLN A 84 -10.10 18.00 -10.59
C GLN A 84 -10.09 19.46 -10.09
N TRP A 85 -9.29 19.79 -9.07
CA TRP A 85 -9.15 21.17 -8.61
C TRP A 85 -8.54 22.06 -9.68
N THR A 86 -7.46 21.60 -10.31
CA THR A 86 -6.72 22.36 -11.32
C THR A 86 -7.58 22.63 -12.55
N GLN A 87 -8.40 21.65 -12.97
CA GLN A 87 -9.36 21.84 -14.06
C GLN A 87 -10.42 22.90 -13.74
N GLN A 88 -10.90 22.95 -12.49
CA GLN A 88 -11.94 23.90 -12.07
C GLN A 88 -11.41 25.31 -11.84
N ASN A 89 -10.21 25.43 -11.26
CA ASN A 89 -9.65 26.71 -10.80
C ASN A 89 -8.58 27.27 -11.73
N GLY A 90 -8.08 26.48 -12.70
CA GLY A 90 -7.00 26.85 -13.61
C GLY A 90 -5.61 26.90 -12.97
N ILE A 91 -5.51 26.69 -11.65
CA ILE A 91 -4.26 26.67 -10.89
C ILE A 91 -4.22 25.49 -9.92
N PRO A 92 -3.04 24.94 -9.61
CA PRO A 92 -2.91 23.86 -8.64
C PRO A 92 -3.28 24.34 -7.22
N PRO A 93 -3.81 23.45 -6.37
CA PRO A 93 -4.11 23.77 -4.99
C PRO A 93 -2.83 24.12 -4.20
N SER A 94 -2.97 24.98 -3.19
CA SER A 94 -1.87 25.30 -2.27
C SER A 94 -1.42 24.05 -1.50
N LEU A 95 -0.18 24.04 -1.02
CA LEU A 95 0.37 22.90 -0.24
C LEU A 95 -0.50 22.56 0.98
N GLU A 96 -1.12 23.56 1.62
CA GLU A 96 -2.06 23.33 2.71
C GLU A 96 -3.33 22.62 2.25
N THR A 97 -3.88 23.04 1.12
CA THR A 97 -5.06 22.39 0.52
C THR A 97 -4.73 20.97 0.07
N GLN A 98 -3.56 20.75 -0.54
CA GLN A 98 -3.09 19.42 -0.89
C GLN A 98 -2.99 18.50 0.33
N ARG A 99 -2.43 18.98 1.46
CA ARG A 99 -2.38 18.18 2.70
C ARG A 99 -3.77 17.80 3.19
N GLN A 100 -4.73 18.72 3.14
CA GLN A 100 -6.12 18.41 3.51
C GLN A 100 -6.76 17.38 2.55
N MET A 101 -6.53 17.53 1.25
CA MET A 101 -6.99 16.58 0.23
C MET A 101 -6.39 15.19 0.44
N PHE A 102 -5.09 15.08 0.68
CA PHE A 102 -4.44 13.79 0.97
C PHE A 102 -4.89 13.17 2.29
N GLY A 103 -5.19 14.00 3.31
CA GLY A 103 -5.81 13.53 4.55
C GLY A 103 -7.19 12.90 4.28
N ALA A 104 -8.05 13.60 3.54
CA ALA A 104 -9.37 13.09 3.16
C ALA A 104 -9.27 11.83 2.25
N ALA A 105 -8.32 11.82 1.33
CA ALA A 105 -8.02 10.69 0.46
C ALA A 105 -7.60 9.45 1.28
N ARG A 106 -6.76 9.63 2.31
CA ARG A 106 -6.37 8.57 3.24
C ARG A 106 -7.56 7.99 3.97
N THR A 107 -8.43 8.83 4.55
CA THR A 107 -9.64 8.34 5.25
C THR A 107 -10.57 7.58 4.30
N LYS A 108 -10.76 8.09 3.08
CA LYS A 108 -11.60 7.41 2.07
C LYS A 108 -10.99 6.08 1.62
N ALA A 109 -9.67 6.05 1.39
CA ALA A 109 -8.93 4.84 1.05
C ALA A 109 -9.01 3.80 2.16
N LEU A 110 -8.82 4.22 3.42
CA LEU A 110 -8.93 3.34 4.59
C LEU A 110 -10.29 2.66 4.65
N HIS A 111 -11.38 3.43 4.56
CA HIS A 111 -12.73 2.87 4.57
C HIS A 111 -12.98 1.90 3.40
N ALA A 112 -12.49 2.22 2.20
CA ALA A 112 -12.67 1.37 1.03
C ALA A 112 -11.89 0.04 1.15
N ILE A 113 -10.62 0.10 1.58
CA ILE A 113 -9.76 -1.08 1.73
C ILE A 113 -10.23 -1.94 2.90
N LEU A 114 -10.56 -1.38 4.06
CA LEU A 114 -11.08 -2.17 5.18
C LEU A 114 -12.37 -2.90 4.79
N ARG A 115 -13.27 -2.22 4.06
CA ARG A 115 -14.48 -2.85 3.54
C ARG A 115 -14.15 -4.05 2.65
N SER A 116 -13.19 -3.92 1.74
CA SER A 116 -12.90 -4.97 0.77
C SER A 116 -12.06 -6.11 1.33
N GLU A 117 -11.09 -5.80 2.18
CA GLU A 117 -10.12 -6.79 2.66
C GLU A 117 -10.55 -7.45 3.98
N LEU A 118 -11.34 -6.78 4.81
CA LEU A 118 -11.77 -7.33 6.10
C LEU A 118 -13.27 -7.63 6.13
N TYR A 119 -14.13 -6.72 5.67
CA TYR A 119 -15.58 -6.93 5.78
C TYR A 119 -16.15 -7.87 4.69
N GLU A 120 -15.54 -7.98 3.49
CA GLU A 120 -15.94 -9.02 2.52
C GLU A 120 -15.54 -10.43 2.99
N LEU A 121 -14.50 -10.58 3.83
CA LEU A 121 -14.17 -11.88 4.44
C LEU A 121 -15.23 -12.34 5.44
N ILE A 122 -15.89 -11.41 6.12
CA ILE A 122 -17.00 -11.69 7.05
C ILE A 122 -18.23 -12.18 6.27
N ASP A 123 -18.55 -11.51 5.15
CA ASP A 123 -19.71 -11.85 4.31
C ASP A 123 -19.57 -13.23 3.64
N PHE A 124 -18.34 -13.64 3.28
CA PHE A 124 -18.06 -14.96 2.70
C PHE A 124 -18.06 -16.11 3.73
N GLY A 125 -18.18 -15.81 5.02
CA GLY A 125 -18.26 -16.80 6.11
C GLY A 125 -19.66 -17.33 6.40
N VAL A 126 -20.68 -16.86 5.68
CA VAL A 126 -22.07 -17.32 5.79
C VAL A 126 -22.45 -18.13 4.54
N ASP A 127 -22.05 -19.39 4.51
CA ASP A 127 -22.70 -20.42 3.69
C ASP A 127 -22.91 -21.68 4.55
N ASP A 128 -24.20 -21.92 4.86
CA ASP A 128 -24.90 -23.10 5.42
C ASP A 128 -24.12 -24.18 6.22
#